data_AF-A0A8B6CY86-F1
#
_entry.id   AF-A0A8B6CY86-F1
#
_cell.length_a   1.000
_cell.length_b   1.000
_cell.length_c   1.000
_cell.angle_alpha   90.00
_cell.angle_beta   90.00
_cell.angle_gamma   90.00
#
_symmetry.space_group_name_H-M   'P 1'
#
loop_
_entity.id
_entity.type
_entity.pdbx_description
1 polymer ?
#
loop_
_entity_poly.entity_id
_entity_poly.type
_entity_poly.pdbx_seq_one_letter_code
_entity_poly.pdbx_strand_id
1 'polypeptide(L)'
;MALRGSKRRIDFDTENALTSSDILNLTGLSKENFNDLCSIVQKGNLRDSRTRSVRTCIGIFLTKLKSGLSNKLLSTLFNLGKDSVRRAIASARKYLSENFVPSNLGFNHISREEVITSHTRPLAQSLFGKGMYPAIIVADGTYIYIQKSSQFKFQRKCYSMHKHRPLVKPMVFVTTSGYIISVIGPYYSDGKNNDAQIMKHIIQHDIEEFKKWVAEDDIMIVDRGFRDALDLLQEMGIQTKMPAFNKKGESQLPVEDSNVTRLVTKIRWVVESVNGRIKSWKYLDRVLPNSQIPFVSDYVNIACAIMNKYWPELNTGDSEQDEQLASKMLYLSKQKNLLHEKIIEEGLDKRSCKWQKIDASSAPSFPRLSEEDIRNITVGVYQLKLAPSYTREHLDDDGNYEVFTCDHEENLLCAKIQSRHISSKCYRVWVKYDDISVVGWYCQCKAGSRVVGTCSHVTALIWYLGIGKYTDNIFENCRDWSKYLLDARNLPDPVTVDESDNEEANDEE
;
A
#
# COMPACT_ATOMS: atom_id res chain seq x y z
N MET A 1 -54.55 25.24 -4.54
CA MET A 1 -53.67 24.24 -5.17
C MET A 1 -52.28 24.37 -4.57
N ALA A 2 -52.03 23.73 -3.43
CA ALA A 2 -50.76 23.85 -2.72
C ALA A 2 -49.74 22.87 -3.33
N LEU A 3 -48.70 23.40 -3.96
CA LEU A 3 -47.51 22.67 -4.41
C LEU A 3 -46.82 22.04 -3.18
N ARG A 4 -47.18 20.80 -2.83
CA ARG A 4 -46.35 19.95 -1.96
C ARG A 4 -45.10 19.59 -2.76
N GLY A 5 -44.06 20.41 -2.64
CA GLY A 5 -42.73 20.05 -3.09
C GLY A 5 -42.34 18.72 -2.45
N SER A 6 -42.35 17.64 -3.24
CA SER A 6 -41.84 16.35 -2.83
C SER A 6 -40.40 16.54 -2.37
N LYS A 7 -40.15 16.37 -1.07
CA LYS A 7 -38.79 16.34 -0.53
C LYS A 7 -38.08 15.15 -1.19
N ARG A 8 -37.30 15.43 -2.25
CA ARG A 8 -36.47 14.43 -2.92
C ARG A 8 -35.57 13.78 -1.88
N ARG A 9 -35.70 12.47 -1.70
CA ARG A 9 -34.85 11.63 -0.85
C ARG A 9 -34.08 10.68 -1.74
N ILE A 10 -32.97 10.14 -1.23
CA ILE A 10 -32.38 8.94 -1.83
C ILE A 10 -33.40 7.80 -1.64
N ASP A 11 -33.85 7.21 -2.74
CA ASP A 11 -34.87 6.17 -2.76
C ASP A 11 -34.30 4.93 -3.45
N PHE A 12 -34.06 3.87 -2.68
CA PHE A 12 -33.59 2.60 -3.23
C PHE A 12 -34.74 1.70 -3.67
N ASP A 13 -35.98 2.00 -3.30
CA ASP A 13 -37.14 1.12 -3.50
C ASP A 13 -37.85 1.36 -4.83
N THR A 14 -37.87 2.61 -5.28
CA THR A 14 -38.53 2.99 -6.52
C THR A 14 -37.67 2.62 -7.72
N GLU A 15 -38.26 1.89 -8.68
CA GLU A 15 -37.58 1.53 -9.91
C GLU A 15 -37.13 2.80 -10.66
N ASN A 16 -35.88 2.80 -11.12
CA ASN A 16 -35.24 3.93 -11.83
C ASN A 16 -35.11 5.25 -11.05
N ALA A 17 -35.36 5.27 -9.73
CA ALA A 17 -35.09 6.46 -8.91
C ALA A 17 -33.58 6.75 -8.74
N LEU A 18 -32.73 5.74 -8.93
CA LEU A 18 -31.28 5.86 -8.91
C LEU A 18 -30.69 5.25 -10.18
N THR A 19 -29.75 5.95 -10.81
CA THR A 19 -28.97 5.42 -11.93
C THR A 19 -27.98 4.35 -11.45
N SER A 20 -27.42 3.56 -12.38
CA SER A 20 -26.35 2.61 -12.03
C SER A 20 -25.12 3.31 -11.44
N SER A 21 -24.82 4.52 -11.89
CA SER A 21 -23.74 5.36 -11.32
C SER A 21 -24.06 5.79 -9.90
N ASP A 22 -25.31 6.21 -9.62
CA ASP A 22 -25.73 6.58 -8.27
C ASP A 22 -25.60 5.41 -7.29
N ILE A 23 -26.03 4.21 -7.70
CA ILE A 23 -25.91 3.00 -6.85
C ILE A 23 -24.44 2.68 -6.60
N LEU A 24 -23.58 2.75 -7.62
CA LEU A 24 -22.15 2.51 -7.46
C LEU A 24 -21.49 3.53 -6.51
N ASN A 25 -21.81 4.82 -6.67
CA ASN A 25 -21.27 5.88 -5.85
C ASN A 25 -21.76 5.79 -4.39
N LEU A 26 -23.03 5.43 -4.20
CA LEU A 26 -23.67 5.33 -2.89
C LEU A 26 -23.32 4.04 -2.17
N THR A 27 -23.08 2.92 -2.86
CA THR A 27 -22.96 1.61 -2.20
C THR A 27 -21.60 0.96 -2.38
N GLY A 28 -20.83 1.37 -3.39
CA GLY A 28 -19.61 0.70 -3.82
C GLY A 28 -19.86 -0.57 -4.65
N LEU A 29 -21.10 -0.84 -5.06
CA LEU A 29 -21.50 -2.01 -5.85
C LEU A 29 -22.18 -1.60 -7.15
N SER A 30 -22.00 -2.41 -8.21
CA SER A 30 -22.83 -2.28 -9.41
C SER A 30 -24.31 -2.47 -9.06
N LYS A 31 -25.21 -1.95 -9.90
CA LYS A 31 -26.67 -2.12 -9.71
C LYS A 31 -27.06 -3.60 -9.59
N GLU A 32 -26.43 -4.46 -10.37
CA GLU A 32 -26.61 -5.91 -10.35
C GLU A 32 -26.14 -6.53 -9.02
N ASN A 33 -24.91 -6.26 -8.60
CA ASN A 33 -24.35 -6.80 -7.36
C ASN A 33 -25.11 -6.31 -6.12
N PHE A 34 -25.58 -5.06 -6.14
CA PHE A 34 -26.45 -4.54 -5.09
C PHE A 34 -27.80 -5.27 -5.05
N ASN A 35 -28.40 -5.58 -6.21
CA ASN A 35 -29.64 -6.35 -6.28
C ASN A 35 -29.45 -7.77 -5.73
N ASP A 36 -28.39 -8.46 -6.15
CA ASP A 36 -28.04 -9.79 -5.66
C ASP A 36 -27.90 -9.81 -4.12
N LEU A 37 -27.12 -8.87 -3.56
CA LEU A 37 -26.97 -8.74 -2.11
C LEU A 37 -28.33 -8.52 -1.41
N CYS A 38 -29.20 -7.67 -1.98
CA CYS A 38 -30.54 -7.47 -1.44
C CYS A 38 -31.37 -8.76 -1.46
N SER A 39 -31.29 -9.53 -2.54
CA SER A 39 -31.99 -10.82 -2.67
C SER A 39 -31.48 -11.85 -1.67
N ILE A 40 -30.16 -11.94 -1.45
CA ILE A 40 -29.56 -12.81 -0.42
C ILE A 40 -30.08 -12.44 0.98
N VAL A 41 -30.12 -11.14 1.27
CA VAL A 41 -30.56 -10.64 2.59
C VAL A 41 -32.06 -10.83 2.82
N GLN A 42 -32.88 -10.67 1.78
CA GLN A 42 -34.32 -10.92 1.86
C GLN A 42 -34.64 -12.40 2.11
N LYS A 43 -33.91 -13.32 1.46
CA LYS A 43 -34.11 -14.77 1.60
C LYS A 43 -33.82 -15.28 3.02
N GLY A 44 -32.89 -14.67 3.77
CA GLY A 44 -32.55 -15.14 5.12
C GLY A 44 -33.28 -14.45 6.28
N ASN A 45 -34.45 -13.84 6.03
CA ASN A 45 -35.38 -13.32 7.05
C ASN A 45 -35.10 -11.91 7.62
N LEU A 46 -34.26 -11.07 6.99
CA LEU A 46 -34.36 -9.64 7.30
C LEU A 46 -35.70 -9.13 6.75
N ARG A 47 -36.58 -8.61 7.63
CA ARG A 47 -37.91 -8.16 7.24
C ARG A 47 -37.97 -6.65 7.04
N ASP A 48 -38.90 -6.25 6.19
CA ASP A 48 -39.32 -4.85 6.11
C ASP A 48 -39.81 -4.36 7.47
N SER A 49 -39.63 -3.06 7.71
CA SER A 49 -40.25 -2.39 8.85
C SER A 49 -41.26 -1.37 8.35
N ARG A 50 -42.10 -0.86 9.25
CA ARG A 50 -43.05 0.22 8.93
C ARG A 50 -42.42 1.46 8.27
N THR A 51 -41.12 1.67 8.47
CA THR A 51 -40.42 2.89 8.03
C THR A 51 -39.44 2.68 6.87
N ARG A 52 -39.12 1.44 6.50
CA ARG A 52 -38.12 1.15 5.47
C ARG A 52 -38.20 -0.30 5.02
N SER A 53 -37.88 -0.54 3.75
CA SER A 53 -37.65 -1.87 3.20
C SER A 53 -36.29 -2.44 3.60
N VAL A 54 -36.09 -3.72 3.31
CA VAL A 54 -34.77 -4.39 3.32
C VAL A 54 -33.79 -3.72 2.36
N ARG A 55 -34.25 -3.33 1.18
CA ARG A 55 -33.39 -2.72 0.16
C ARG A 55 -32.85 -1.36 0.61
N THR A 56 -33.73 -0.51 1.15
CA THR A 56 -33.35 0.77 1.77
C THR A 56 -32.50 0.55 3.03
N CYS A 57 -32.73 -0.51 3.81
CA CYS A 57 -31.88 -0.89 4.95
C CYS A 57 -30.42 -1.09 4.52
N ILE A 58 -30.20 -1.94 3.52
CA ILE A 58 -28.87 -2.27 3.00
C ILE A 58 -28.26 -1.04 2.34
N GLY A 59 -29.04 -0.30 1.55
CA GLY A 59 -28.61 0.95 0.92
C GLY A 59 -28.05 1.96 1.93
N ILE A 60 -28.76 2.22 3.04
CA ILE A 60 -28.28 3.12 4.10
C ILE A 60 -26.97 2.63 4.73
N PHE A 61 -26.88 1.32 4.99
CA PHE A 61 -25.67 0.72 5.58
C PHE A 61 -24.47 0.84 4.65
N LEU A 62 -24.63 0.48 3.38
CA LEU A 62 -23.55 0.56 2.38
C LEU A 62 -23.17 2.02 2.10
N THR A 63 -24.13 2.94 2.04
CA THR A 63 -23.82 4.39 1.97
C THR A 63 -23.02 4.85 3.14
N LYS A 64 -23.32 4.39 4.36
CA LYS A 64 -22.48 4.71 5.51
C LYS A 64 -21.07 4.14 5.35
N LEU A 65 -20.94 2.87 5.00
CA LEU A 65 -19.65 2.17 4.89
C LEU A 65 -18.78 2.78 3.78
N LYS A 66 -19.38 3.09 2.63
CA LYS A 66 -18.71 3.64 1.45
C LYS A 66 -18.26 5.09 1.64
N SER A 67 -19.11 5.93 2.21
CA SER A 67 -18.87 7.39 2.32
C SER A 67 -18.30 7.85 3.66
N GLY A 68 -18.53 7.08 4.73
CA GLY A 68 -18.18 7.46 6.10
C GLY A 68 -19.07 8.56 6.72
N LEU A 69 -20.24 8.85 6.12
CA LEU A 69 -21.14 9.91 6.59
C LEU A 69 -21.69 9.67 8.01
N SER A 70 -21.97 10.78 8.71
CA SER A 70 -22.59 10.77 10.03
C SER A 70 -24.07 10.35 9.93
N ASN A 71 -24.63 9.80 11.00
CA ASN A 71 -26.05 9.42 11.00
C ASN A 71 -26.98 10.64 10.84
N LYS A 72 -26.52 11.84 11.19
CA LYS A 72 -27.25 13.09 10.99
C LYS A 72 -27.34 13.45 9.50
N LEU A 73 -26.23 13.34 8.78
CA LEU A 73 -26.22 13.58 7.32
C LEU A 73 -27.03 12.51 6.58
N LEU A 74 -26.89 11.23 6.95
CA LEU A 74 -27.71 10.16 6.38
C LEU A 74 -29.21 10.39 6.67
N SER A 75 -29.57 10.86 7.87
CA SER A 75 -30.94 11.23 8.23
C SER A 75 -31.52 12.30 7.30
N THR A 76 -30.72 13.31 6.94
CA THR A 76 -31.10 14.32 5.94
C THR A 76 -31.25 13.73 4.54
N LEU A 77 -30.26 12.95 4.07
CA LEU A 77 -30.25 12.39 2.70
C LEU A 77 -31.41 11.41 2.43
N PHE A 78 -31.74 10.57 3.41
CA PHE A 78 -32.81 9.59 3.29
C PHE A 78 -34.17 10.10 3.79
N ASN A 79 -34.23 11.34 4.31
CA ASN A 79 -35.42 11.91 4.95
C ASN A 79 -36.03 10.97 6.02
N LEU A 80 -35.17 10.42 6.87
CA LEU A 80 -35.53 9.51 7.97
C LEU A 80 -35.06 10.09 9.29
N GLY A 81 -35.74 9.78 10.40
CA GLY A 81 -35.22 10.12 11.73
C GLY A 81 -33.86 9.48 12.01
N LYS A 82 -32.98 10.17 12.75
CA LYS A 82 -31.63 9.68 13.12
C LYS A 82 -31.66 8.29 13.76
N ASP A 83 -32.65 8.00 14.58
CA ASP A 83 -32.82 6.69 15.20
C ASP A 83 -33.26 5.61 14.21
N SER A 84 -34.04 5.95 13.20
CA SER A 84 -34.39 5.01 12.12
C SER A 84 -33.16 4.65 11.30
N VAL A 85 -32.30 5.63 10.98
CA VAL A 85 -31.00 5.38 10.33
C VAL A 85 -30.11 4.50 11.20
N ARG A 86 -29.99 4.81 12.50
CA ARG A 86 -29.19 4.01 13.45
C ARG A 86 -29.68 2.56 13.51
N ARG A 87 -31.01 2.35 13.62
CA ARG A 87 -31.62 1.01 13.59
C ARG A 87 -31.36 0.31 12.26
N ALA A 88 -31.38 1.04 11.15
CA ALA A 88 -31.08 0.48 9.83
C ALA A 88 -29.68 -0.09 9.71
N ILE A 89 -28.69 0.72 10.08
CA ILE A 89 -27.29 0.30 10.11
C ILE A 89 -27.10 -0.90 11.04
N ALA A 90 -27.71 -0.88 12.23
CA ALA A 90 -27.58 -1.98 13.19
C ALA A 90 -28.20 -3.28 12.67
N SER A 91 -29.40 -3.23 12.08
CA SER A 91 -30.06 -4.41 11.50
C SER A 91 -29.28 -4.98 10.33
N ALA A 92 -28.84 -4.14 9.38
CA ALA A 92 -28.03 -4.60 8.24
C ALA A 92 -26.70 -5.21 8.71
N ARG A 93 -25.99 -4.53 9.61
CA ARG A 93 -24.73 -5.02 10.18
C ARG A 93 -24.90 -6.39 10.82
N LYS A 94 -25.85 -6.52 11.75
CA LYS A 94 -26.08 -7.78 12.47
C LYS A 94 -26.38 -8.92 11.48
N TYR A 95 -27.31 -8.68 10.56
CA TYR A 95 -27.69 -9.68 9.58
C TYR A 95 -26.52 -10.11 8.70
N LEU A 96 -25.81 -9.15 8.08
CA LEU A 96 -24.71 -9.44 7.18
C LEU A 96 -23.57 -10.15 7.92
N SER A 97 -23.27 -9.75 9.15
CA SER A 97 -22.25 -10.39 9.97
C SER A 97 -22.60 -11.84 10.33
N GLU A 98 -23.87 -12.14 10.59
CA GLU A 98 -24.30 -13.49 11.02
C GLU A 98 -24.57 -14.43 9.85
N ASN A 99 -24.96 -13.91 8.68
CA ASN A 99 -25.51 -14.74 7.59
C ASN A 99 -24.79 -14.58 6.24
N PHE A 100 -24.12 -13.44 6.00
CA PHE A 100 -23.42 -13.20 4.74
C PHE A 100 -21.91 -13.42 4.89
N VAL A 101 -21.32 -12.96 5.98
CA VAL A 101 -19.88 -13.09 6.26
C VAL A 101 -19.44 -14.57 6.30
N PRO A 102 -20.11 -15.50 7.03
CA PRO A 102 -19.63 -16.89 7.13
C PRO A 102 -19.59 -17.64 5.79
N SER A 103 -20.36 -17.20 4.79
CA SER A 103 -20.38 -17.80 3.45
C SER A 103 -19.35 -17.20 2.49
N ASN A 104 -18.64 -16.15 2.89
CA ASN A 104 -17.74 -15.39 2.01
C ASN A 104 -16.42 -14.96 2.70
N LEU A 105 -16.21 -15.32 3.96
CA LEU A 105 -15.03 -14.98 4.76
C LEU A 105 -14.90 -15.93 5.97
N GLY A 106 -13.66 -16.19 6.36
CA GLY A 106 -13.28 -17.04 7.50
C GLY A 106 -12.68 -18.36 7.02
N PHE A 107 -11.70 -18.94 7.71
CA PHE A 107 -10.97 -20.12 7.18
C PHE A 107 -11.89 -21.27 6.73
N ASN A 108 -13.01 -21.47 7.42
CA ASN A 108 -13.98 -22.54 7.10
C ASN A 108 -14.87 -22.29 5.88
N HIS A 109 -14.90 -21.08 5.29
CA HIS A 109 -15.79 -20.79 4.16
C HIS A 109 -15.24 -21.29 2.82
N ILE A 110 -13.93 -21.50 2.73
CA ILE A 110 -13.23 -21.87 1.49
C ILE A 110 -12.31 -23.07 1.74
N SER A 111 -12.34 -24.02 0.81
CA SER A 111 -11.49 -25.21 0.90
C SER A 111 -10.03 -24.88 0.57
N ARG A 112 -9.11 -25.66 1.12
CA ARG A 112 -7.68 -25.56 0.77
C ARG A 112 -7.45 -25.78 -0.72
N GLU A 113 -8.14 -26.77 -1.29
CA GLU A 113 -8.01 -27.13 -2.70
C GLU A 113 -8.43 -25.97 -3.60
N GLU A 114 -9.55 -25.30 -3.29
CA GLU A 114 -9.99 -24.11 -4.01
C GLU A 114 -8.99 -22.95 -3.89
N VAL A 115 -8.38 -22.73 -2.72
CA VAL A 115 -7.32 -21.72 -2.58
C VAL A 115 -6.10 -22.05 -3.45
N ILE A 116 -5.69 -23.32 -3.51
CA ILE A 116 -4.54 -23.75 -4.31
C ILE A 116 -4.85 -23.63 -5.81
N THR A 117 -6.02 -24.09 -6.26
CA THR A 117 -6.36 -24.13 -7.69
C THR A 117 -6.77 -22.77 -8.25
N SER A 118 -7.51 -21.97 -7.47
CA SER A 118 -8.23 -20.79 -7.99
C SER A 118 -7.66 -19.47 -7.48
N HIS A 119 -6.95 -19.47 -6.36
CA HIS A 119 -6.49 -18.23 -5.72
C HIS A 119 -4.99 -18.18 -5.42
N THR A 120 -4.24 -19.19 -5.88
CA THR A 120 -2.78 -19.17 -5.84
C THR A 120 -2.23 -18.82 -7.21
N ARG A 121 -1.66 -17.62 -7.32
CA ARG A 121 -1.16 -17.07 -8.57
C ARG A 121 0.07 -17.86 -9.05
N PRO A 122 0.16 -18.23 -10.34
CA PRO A 122 1.29 -18.97 -10.91
C PRO A 122 2.66 -18.34 -10.58
N LEU A 123 2.76 -17.01 -10.53
CA LEU A 123 4.00 -16.33 -10.14
C LEU A 123 4.47 -16.75 -8.74
N ALA A 124 3.57 -16.81 -7.75
CA ALA A 124 3.94 -17.22 -6.40
C ALA A 124 4.30 -18.71 -6.35
N GLN A 125 3.54 -19.53 -7.09
CA GLN A 125 3.78 -20.95 -7.21
C GLN A 125 5.18 -21.25 -7.76
N SER A 126 5.55 -20.61 -8.86
CA SER A 126 6.86 -20.78 -9.50
C SER A 126 8.00 -20.24 -8.65
N LEU A 127 7.79 -19.15 -7.90
CA LEU A 127 8.82 -18.58 -7.03
C LEU A 127 9.07 -19.41 -5.76
N PHE A 128 8.05 -20.02 -5.17
CA PHE A 128 8.15 -20.59 -3.81
C PHE A 128 7.66 -22.03 -3.67
N GLY A 129 6.79 -22.52 -4.55
CA GLY A 129 6.18 -23.84 -4.46
C GLY A 129 7.11 -25.00 -4.76
N LYS A 130 8.26 -24.77 -5.40
CA LYS A 130 9.31 -25.79 -5.68
C LYS A 130 8.79 -27.07 -6.35
N GLY A 131 7.80 -26.97 -7.25
CA GLY A 131 7.19 -28.12 -7.93
C GLY A 131 6.14 -28.87 -7.11
N MET A 132 5.90 -28.46 -5.86
CA MET A 132 4.71 -28.84 -5.09
C MET A 132 3.59 -27.83 -5.38
N TYR A 133 2.40 -28.07 -4.81
CA TYR A 133 1.24 -27.16 -4.87
C TYR A 133 0.70 -26.79 -3.48
N PRO A 134 1.52 -26.17 -2.60
CA PRO A 134 1.07 -25.74 -1.27
C PRO A 134 0.10 -24.56 -1.35
N ALA A 135 -0.68 -24.35 -0.29
CA ALA A 135 -1.38 -23.08 -0.13
C ALA A 135 -0.35 -21.98 0.18
N ILE A 136 -0.42 -20.85 -0.54
CA ILE A 136 0.45 -19.70 -0.30
C ILE A 136 -0.39 -18.54 0.25
N ILE A 137 -0.20 -18.25 1.53
CA ILE A 137 -0.96 -17.23 2.27
C ILE A 137 -0.05 -16.02 2.53
N VAL A 138 -0.59 -14.82 2.39
CA VAL A 138 0.05 -13.57 2.78
C VAL A 138 -0.70 -13.00 3.98
N ALA A 139 0.01 -12.71 5.07
CA ALA A 139 -0.58 -12.13 6.28
C ALA A 139 0.00 -10.74 6.58
N ASP A 140 -0.87 -9.80 6.95
CA ASP A 140 -0.46 -8.46 7.37
C ASP A 140 -1.50 -7.82 8.30
N GLY A 141 -1.03 -6.97 9.21
CA GLY A 141 -1.87 -6.18 10.08
C GLY A 141 -2.37 -4.92 9.36
N THR A 142 -3.69 -4.70 9.35
CA THR A 142 -4.26 -3.39 9.03
C THR A 142 -4.57 -2.62 10.32
N TYR A 143 -5.04 -1.38 10.19
CA TYR A 143 -5.36 -0.54 11.35
C TYR A 143 -6.69 0.16 11.15
N ILE A 144 -7.51 0.30 12.18
CA ILE A 144 -8.72 1.14 12.18
C ILE A 144 -8.53 2.24 13.21
N TYR A 145 -8.58 3.50 12.78
CA TYR A 145 -8.39 4.63 13.67
C TYR A 145 -9.60 4.85 14.56
N ILE A 146 -9.36 5.15 15.83
CA ILE A 146 -10.40 5.41 16.81
C ILE A 146 -10.13 6.75 17.51
N GLN A 147 -11.16 7.32 18.11
CA GLN A 147 -10.99 8.51 18.93
C GLN A 147 -10.12 8.23 20.16
N LYS A 148 -9.51 9.29 20.71
CA LYS A 148 -8.88 9.22 22.03
C LYS A 148 -9.97 8.85 23.06
N SER A 149 -9.68 7.90 23.92
CA SER A 149 -10.60 7.48 24.99
C SER A 149 -10.28 8.21 26.29
N SER A 150 -11.31 8.58 27.04
CA SER A 150 -11.16 9.08 28.42
C SER A 150 -10.78 7.96 29.40
N GLN A 151 -10.93 6.69 29.02
CA GLN A 151 -10.45 5.56 29.79
C GLN A 151 -8.95 5.36 29.54
N PHE A 152 -8.11 5.98 30.38
CA PHE A 152 -6.66 6.06 30.15
C PHE A 152 -5.96 4.71 29.96
N LYS A 153 -6.40 3.64 30.65
CA LYS A 153 -5.86 2.30 30.46
C LYS A 153 -6.09 1.79 29.04
N PHE A 154 -7.30 1.95 28.52
CA PHE A 154 -7.64 1.59 27.14
C PHE A 154 -6.93 2.51 26.15
N GLN A 155 -6.87 3.82 26.42
CA GLN A 155 -6.17 4.78 25.58
C GLN A 155 -4.69 4.37 25.37
N ARG A 156 -3.99 3.97 26.44
CA ARG A 156 -2.59 3.50 26.34
C ARG A 156 -2.47 2.23 25.50
N LYS A 157 -3.36 1.26 25.68
CA LYS A 157 -3.35 -0.01 24.93
C LYS A 157 -3.66 0.16 23.44
N CYS A 158 -4.45 1.17 23.08
CA CYS A 158 -4.82 1.44 21.70
C CYS A 158 -3.93 2.51 21.05
N TYR A 159 -2.88 3.01 21.69
CA TYR A 159 -2.00 4.00 21.10
C TYR A 159 -0.86 3.32 20.32
N SER A 160 -0.80 3.56 19.01
CA SER A 160 0.29 3.05 18.17
C SER A 160 1.44 4.04 18.12
N MET A 161 2.62 3.62 18.58
CA MET A 161 3.85 4.41 18.45
C MET A 161 4.25 4.61 16.98
N HIS A 162 3.94 3.65 16.10
CA HIS A 162 4.29 3.74 14.68
C HIS A 162 3.40 4.71 13.89
N LYS A 163 2.12 4.85 14.28
CA LYS A 163 1.16 5.75 13.62
C LYS A 163 0.90 7.04 14.40
N HIS A 164 1.52 7.17 15.57
CA HIS A 164 1.38 8.28 16.53
C HIS A 164 -0.08 8.63 16.87
N ARG A 165 -0.99 7.65 16.84
CA ARG A 165 -2.42 7.87 17.10
C ARG A 165 -3.16 6.62 17.57
N PRO A 166 -4.34 6.79 18.22
CA PRO A 166 -5.14 5.66 18.65
C PRO A 166 -5.71 4.85 17.48
N LEU A 167 -5.52 3.53 17.53
CA LEU A 167 -6.04 2.56 16.56
C LEU A 167 -6.22 1.17 17.18
N VAL A 168 -7.02 0.35 16.51
CA VAL A 168 -7.12 -1.10 16.74
C VAL A 168 -6.67 -1.84 15.47
N LYS A 169 -6.23 -3.10 15.60
CA LYS A 169 -5.57 -3.85 14.52
C LYS A 169 -6.34 -5.11 14.11
N PRO A 170 -6.99 -5.14 12.94
CA PRO A 170 -7.38 -6.40 12.31
C PRO A 170 -6.17 -7.07 11.64
N MET A 171 -6.03 -8.39 11.79
CA MET A 171 -5.05 -9.21 11.07
C MET A 171 -5.71 -9.79 9.82
N VAL A 172 -5.18 -9.50 8.64
CA VAL A 172 -5.76 -9.90 7.35
C VAL A 172 -4.95 -11.05 6.77
N PHE A 173 -5.63 -12.13 6.38
CA PHE A 173 -5.06 -13.27 5.68
C PHE A 173 -5.60 -13.28 4.25
N VAL A 174 -4.71 -13.23 3.27
CA VAL A 174 -5.07 -13.19 1.85
C VAL A 174 -4.29 -14.21 1.06
N THR A 175 -4.83 -14.65 -0.07
CA THR A 175 -4.12 -15.46 -1.05
C THR A 175 -3.22 -14.57 -1.93
N THR A 176 -2.48 -15.19 -2.84
CA THR A 176 -1.58 -14.47 -3.75
C THR A 176 -2.28 -13.81 -4.95
N SER A 177 -3.55 -14.14 -5.21
CA SER A 177 -4.43 -13.39 -6.13
C SER A 177 -5.16 -12.22 -5.44
N GLY A 178 -5.12 -12.18 -4.12
CA GLY A 178 -5.74 -11.14 -3.29
C GLY A 178 -7.14 -11.47 -2.79
N TYR A 179 -7.55 -12.73 -2.92
CA TYR A 179 -8.72 -13.26 -2.24
C TYR A 179 -8.52 -13.21 -0.73
N ILE A 180 -9.51 -12.76 0.04
CA ILE A 180 -9.38 -12.60 1.49
C ILE A 180 -9.87 -13.88 2.15
N ILE A 181 -8.99 -14.67 2.75
CA ILE A 181 -9.40 -15.90 3.43
C ILE A 181 -10.12 -15.55 4.73
N SER A 182 -9.50 -14.74 5.57
CA SER A 182 -10.06 -14.35 6.88
C SER A 182 -9.51 -13.00 7.36
N VAL A 183 -10.26 -12.35 8.25
CA VAL A 183 -9.81 -11.19 9.01
C VAL A 183 -10.11 -11.39 10.49
N ILE A 184 -9.05 -11.48 11.30
CA ILE A 184 -9.15 -11.79 12.73
C ILE A 184 -8.92 -10.54 13.57
N GLY A 185 -9.72 -10.38 14.62
CA GLY A 185 -9.61 -9.32 15.62
C GLY A 185 -10.85 -8.40 15.63
N PRO A 186 -10.70 -7.11 15.98
CA PRO A 186 -9.45 -6.37 16.07
C PRO A 186 -8.73 -6.52 17.43
N TYR A 187 -7.41 -6.37 17.39
CA TYR A 187 -6.50 -6.40 18.54
C TYR A 187 -6.14 -4.98 19.01
N TYR A 188 -5.55 -4.88 20.21
CA TYR A 188 -4.90 -3.65 20.67
C TYR A 188 -3.69 -3.30 19.78
N SER A 189 -3.12 -2.10 19.96
CA SER A 189 -2.04 -1.60 19.10
C SER A 189 -0.78 -1.15 19.83
N ASP A 190 -0.74 -1.38 21.15
CA ASP A 190 0.47 -1.23 21.94
C ASP A 190 1.56 -2.25 21.51
N GLY A 191 2.78 -2.05 22.01
CA GLY A 191 3.92 -2.90 21.65
C GLY A 191 3.77 -4.37 22.04
N LYS A 192 2.80 -4.73 22.90
CA LYS A 192 2.50 -6.11 23.27
C LYS A 192 1.62 -6.83 22.25
N ASN A 193 0.98 -6.08 21.35
CA ASN A 193 0.13 -6.58 20.27
C ASN A 193 0.77 -6.25 18.91
N ASN A 194 2.06 -6.60 18.77
CA ASN A 194 2.73 -6.60 17.48
C ASN A 194 2.27 -7.80 16.64
N ASP A 195 2.64 -7.83 15.36
CA ASP A 195 2.09 -8.79 14.41
C ASP A 195 2.49 -10.24 14.75
N ALA A 196 3.71 -10.46 15.26
CA ALA A 196 4.13 -11.74 15.81
C ALA A 196 3.27 -12.20 16.99
N GLN A 197 2.99 -11.34 17.97
CA GLN A 197 2.17 -11.72 19.13
C GLN A 197 0.72 -12.01 18.74
N ILE A 198 0.18 -11.25 17.78
CA ILE A 198 -1.15 -11.52 17.23
C ILE A 198 -1.17 -12.90 16.53
N MET A 199 -0.17 -13.21 15.71
CA MET A 199 -0.05 -14.52 15.06
C MET A 199 0.04 -15.66 16.09
N LYS A 200 0.87 -15.51 17.13
CA LYS A 200 0.97 -16.48 18.23
C LYS A 200 -0.37 -16.71 18.91
N HIS A 201 -1.10 -15.63 19.22
CA HIS A 201 -2.43 -15.72 19.81
C HIS A 201 -3.41 -16.48 18.92
N ILE A 202 -3.43 -16.20 17.61
CA ILE A 202 -4.29 -16.91 16.64
C ILE A 202 -4.00 -18.41 16.64
N ILE A 203 -2.73 -18.79 16.58
CA ILE A 203 -2.31 -20.19 16.56
C ILE A 203 -2.60 -20.88 17.89
N GLN A 204 -2.18 -20.29 19.01
CA GLN A 204 -2.31 -20.92 20.33
C GLN A 204 -3.76 -21.16 20.73
N HIS A 205 -4.67 -20.25 20.37
CA HIS A 205 -6.10 -20.38 20.62
C HIS A 205 -6.87 -21.05 19.47
N ASP A 206 -6.18 -21.46 18.41
CA ASP A 206 -6.77 -22.09 17.21
C ASP A 206 -7.99 -21.33 16.66
N ILE A 207 -7.85 -20.01 16.54
CA ILE A 207 -8.94 -19.14 16.11
C ILE A 207 -9.37 -19.54 14.70
N GLU A 208 -10.68 -19.75 14.51
CA GLU A 208 -11.28 -20.23 13.26
C GLU A 208 -10.73 -21.58 12.76
N GLU A 209 -10.31 -22.46 13.67
CA GLU A 209 -9.71 -23.76 13.32
C GLU A 209 -8.47 -23.62 12.39
N PHE A 210 -7.73 -22.52 12.54
CA PHE A 210 -6.57 -22.18 11.72
C PHE A 210 -5.59 -23.35 11.57
N LYS A 211 -5.28 -24.05 12.67
CA LYS A 211 -4.35 -25.20 12.67
C LYS A 211 -4.82 -26.36 11.82
N LYS A 212 -6.14 -26.58 11.78
CA LYS A 212 -6.77 -27.62 10.95
C LYS A 212 -6.85 -27.19 9.50
N TRP A 213 -6.96 -25.88 9.25
CA TRP A 213 -7.01 -25.35 7.90
C TRP A 213 -5.64 -25.37 7.22
N VAL A 214 -4.54 -25.10 7.92
CA VAL A 214 -3.17 -25.17 7.35
C VAL A 214 -2.62 -26.60 7.31
N ALA A 215 -1.65 -26.88 6.44
CA ALA A 215 -0.95 -28.17 6.39
C ALA A 215 0.57 -27.99 6.31
N GLU A 216 1.28 -29.09 6.53
CA GLU A 216 2.73 -29.18 6.32
C GLU A 216 3.10 -28.74 4.90
N ASP A 217 4.24 -28.07 4.76
CA ASP A 217 4.75 -27.45 3.54
C ASP A 217 3.99 -26.24 2.98
N ASP A 218 2.89 -25.82 3.62
CA ASP A 218 2.24 -24.54 3.29
C ASP A 218 3.21 -23.37 3.46
N ILE A 219 2.99 -22.32 2.67
CA ILE A 219 3.88 -21.16 2.65
C ILE A 219 3.16 -19.94 3.19
N MET A 220 3.75 -19.31 4.20
CA MET A 220 3.27 -18.03 4.72
C MET A 220 4.25 -16.90 4.40
N ILE A 221 3.78 -15.90 3.67
CA ILE A 221 4.51 -14.70 3.30
C ILE A 221 4.12 -13.58 4.27
N VAL A 222 5.10 -13.08 5.01
CA VAL A 222 4.88 -12.13 6.10
C VAL A 222 5.82 -10.94 6.02
N ASP A 223 5.46 -9.88 6.71
CA ASP A 223 6.33 -8.73 6.92
C ASP A 223 7.34 -8.99 8.06
N ARG A 224 8.21 -8.00 8.32
CA ARG A 224 9.25 -8.13 9.35
C ARG A 224 8.72 -8.13 10.78
N GLY A 225 7.49 -7.66 11.01
CA GLY A 225 6.83 -7.62 12.31
C GLY A 225 6.49 -9.01 12.85
N PHE A 226 6.51 -10.05 12.01
CA PHE A 226 6.23 -11.44 12.37
C PHE A 226 7.46 -12.24 12.81
N ARG A 227 8.67 -11.64 12.81
CA ARG A 227 9.94 -12.33 13.09
C ARG A 227 9.87 -13.25 14.32
N ASP A 228 9.27 -12.77 15.40
CA ASP A 228 9.27 -13.51 16.66
C ASP A 228 8.23 -14.65 16.68
N ALA A 229 7.44 -14.86 15.61
CA ALA A 229 6.48 -15.95 15.44
C ALA A 229 6.91 -17.00 14.41
N LEU A 230 8.07 -16.83 13.77
CA LEU A 230 8.52 -17.73 12.70
C LEU A 230 8.80 -19.15 13.20
N ASP A 231 9.44 -19.29 14.38
CA ASP A 231 9.74 -20.61 14.96
C ASP A 231 8.46 -21.42 15.19
N LEU A 232 7.40 -20.77 15.73
CA LEU A 232 6.10 -21.40 15.94
C LEU A 232 5.44 -21.85 14.62
N LEU A 233 5.59 -21.06 13.55
CA LEU A 233 5.08 -21.45 12.22
C LEU A 233 5.86 -22.64 11.67
N GLN A 234 7.18 -22.66 11.85
CA GLN A 234 8.04 -23.77 11.41
C GLN A 234 7.76 -25.06 12.18
N GLU A 235 7.49 -24.98 13.49
CA GLU A 235 7.05 -26.12 14.31
C GLU A 235 5.73 -26.74 13.80
N MET A 236 4.89 -25.96 13.12
CA MET A 236 3.67 -26.43 12.45
C MET A 236 3.91 -26.97 11.03
N GLY A 237 5.17 -27.01 10.56
CA GLY A 237 5.49 -27.39 9.18
C GLY A 237 5.27 -26.28 8.15
N ILE A 238 4.99 -25.04 8.57
CA ILE A 238 4.74 -23.91 7.67
C ILE A 238 6.05 -23.24 7.29
N GLN A 239 6.31 -23.15 5.98
CA GLN A 239 7.46 -22.44 5.44
C GLN A 239 7.22 -20.93 5.43
N THR A 240 8.04 -20.17 6.16
CA THR A 240 7.89 -18.71 6.22
C THR A 240 8.78 -17.98 5.22
N LYS A 241 8.25 -16.99 4.51
CA LYS A 241 9.00 -16.07 3.64
C LYS A 241 8.85 -14.63 4.13
N MET A 242 9.96 -13.98 4.43
CA MET A 242 10.01 -12.64 5.02
C MET A 242 11.17 -11.82 4.44
N PRO A 243 11.04 -10.48 4.28
CA PRO A 243 12.16 -9.63 3.90
C PRO A 243 13.34 -9.67 4.89
N ALA A 244 14.58 -9.73 4.40
CA ALA A 244 15.78 -9.85 5.23
C ALA A 244 16.09 -8.59 6.06
N PHE A 245 16.67 -8.76 7.25
CA PHE A 245 17.15 -7.66 8.09
C PHE A 245 18.59 -7.28 7.73
N ASN A 246 18.93 -6.00 7.86
CA ASN A 246 20.35 -5.62 7.83
C ASN A 246 21.02 -6.21 9.06
N LYS A 247 22.28 -6.62 8.92
CA LYS A 247 23.10 -6.95 10.09
C LYS A 247 23.36 -5.66 10.88
N LYS A 248 23.64 -5.82 12.17
CA LYS A 248 23.89 -4.68 13.06
C LYS A 248 25.10 -3.89 12.55
N GLY A 249 24.93 -2.59 12.34
CA GLY A 249 25.97 -1.69 11.83
C GLY A 249 26.00 -1.55 10.31
N GLU A 250 25.25 -2.37 9.55
CA GLU A 250 25.23 -2.30 8.09
C GLU A 250 24.13 -1.36 7.57
N SER A 251 24.50 -0.51 6.61
CA SER A 251 23.59 0.44 5.95
C SER A 251 22.80 -0.20 4.80
N GLN A 252 23.25 -1.34 4.29
CA GLN A 252 22.69 -2.04 3.14
C GLN A 252 22.65 -3.56 3.37
N LEU A 253 21.72 -4.24 2.68
CA LEU A 253 21.66 -5.70 2.65
C LEU A 253 22.70 -6.28 1.66
N PRO A 254 23.25 -7.47 1.95
CA PRO A 254 23.96 -8.28 0.94
C PRO A 254 23.14 -8.46 -0.33
N VAL A 255 23.81 -8.71 -1.46
CA VAL A 255 23.15 -8.87 -2.77
C VAL A 255 22.12 -9.99 -2.73
N GLU A 256 22.50 -11.15 -2.19
CA GLU A 256 21.64 -12.34 -2.05
C GLU A 256 20.38 -12.03 -1.22
N ASP A 257 20.55 -11.44 -0.03
CA ASP A 257 19.45 -11.05 0.85
C ASP A 257 18.53 -9.99 0.21
N SER A 258 19.10 -9.07 -0.56
CA SER A 258 18.34 -8.05 -1.28
C SER A 258 17.52 -8.65 -2.42
N ASN A 259 18.08 -9.63 -3.12
CA ASN A 259 17.42 -10.40 -4.17
C ASN A 259 16.25 -11.22 -3.60
N VAL A 260 16.49 -12.01 -2.54
CA VAL A 260 15.44 -12.79 -1.85
C VAL A 260 14.35 -11.86 -1.32
N THR A 261 14.72 -10.72 -0.72
CA THR A 261 13.76 -9.70 -0.27
C THR A 261 12.88 -9.20 -1.42
N ARG A 262 13.41 -9.07 -2.64
CA ARG A 262 12.61 -8.68 -3.80
C ARG A 262 11.57 -9.74 -4.15
N LEU A 263 11.93 -11.02 -4.15
CA LEU A 263 11.01 -12.13 -4.43
C LEU A 263 9.82 -12.07 -3.45
N VAL A 264 10.12 -11.92 -2.16
CA VAL A 264 9.11 -11.84 -1.09
C VAL A 264 8.22 -10.61 -1.27
N THR A 265 8.82 -9.43 -1.47
CA THR A 265 8.05 -8.18 -1.62
C THR A 265 7.24 -8.12 -2.91
N LYS A 266 7.61 -8.88 -3.95
CA LYS A 266 6.84 -9.00 -5.19
C LYS A 266 5.47 -9.63 -4.94
N ILE A 267 5.40 -10.66 -4.11
CA ILE A 267 4.14 -11.31 -3.76
C ILE A 267 3.42 -10.56 -2.64
N ARG A 268 4.16 -10.12 -1.59
CA ARG A 268 3.57 -9.43 -0.43
C ARG A 268 2.79 -8.17 -0.80
N TRP A 269 3.10 -7.51 -1.92
CA TRP A 269 2.33 -6.35 -2.41
C TRP A 269 0.81 -6.59 -2.48
N VAL A 270 0.35 -7.84 -2.66
CA VAL A 270 -1.07 -8.18 -2.73
C VAL A 270 -1.82 -7.80 -1.45
N VAL A 271 -1.27 -8.07 -0.26
CA VAL A 271 -1.94 -7.74 1.01
C VAL A 271 -1.96 -6.24 1.27
N GLU A 272 -0.92 -5.52 0.82
CA GLU A 272 -0.91 -4.04 0.88
C GLU A 272 -2.03 -3.45 0.01
N SER A 273 -2.28 -4.05 -1.15
CA SER A 273 -3.36 -3.64 -2.05
C SER A 273 -4.73 -3.99 -1.51
N VAL A 274 -4.90 -5.16 -0.87
CA VAL A 274 -6.13 -5.51 -0.13
C VAL A 274 -6.37 -4.51 1.00
N ASN A 275 -5.35 -4.21 1.80
CA ASN A 275 -5.43 -3.20 2.86
C ASN A 275 -5.86 -1.84 2.31
N GLY A 276 -5.33 -1.42 1.16
CA GLY A 276 -5.78 -0.22 0.44
C GLY A 276 -7.24 -0.28 -0.01
N ARG A 277 -7.71 -1.43 -0.53
CA ARG A 277 -9.11 -1.66 -0.91
C ARG A 277 -10.05 -1.58 0.29
N ILE A 278 -9.68 -2.15 1.44
CA ILE A 278 -10.43 -2.01 2.70
C ILE A 278 -10.57 -0.52 3.07
N LYS A 279 -9.54 0.30 2.85
CA LYS A 279 -9.57 1.76 3.09
C LYS A 279 -10.36 2.56 2.06
N SER A 280 -10.73 1.97 0.94
CA SER A 280 -11.63 2.62 -0.02
C SER A 280 -13.09 2.65 0.45
N TRP A 281 -13.43 1.84 1.46
CA TRP A 281 -14.62 2.00 2.30
C TRP A 281 -14.35 3.12 3.31
N LYS A 282 -14.74 4.36 2.96
CA LYS A 282 -14.28 5.56 3.68
C LYS A 282 -14.65 5.59 5.15
N TYR A 283 -15.66 4.83 5.57
CA TYR A 283 -15.94 4.65 6.99
C TYR A 283 -14.75 4.05 7.75
N LEU A 284 -14.06 3.06 7.18
CA LEU A 284 -12.92 2.36 7.78
C LEU A 284 -11.60 3.14 7.69
N ASP A 285 -11.53 4.18 6.87
CA ASP A 285 -10.38 5.09 6.74
C ASP A 285 -10.45 6.29 7.69
N ARG A 286 -11.67 6.64 8.16
CA ARG A 286 -11.92 7.72 9.11
C ARG A 286 -11.55 7.31 10.54
N VAL A 287 -11.47 8.33 11.41
CA VAL A 287 -11.38 8.14 12.87
C VAL A 287 -12.77 7.80 13.40
N LEU A 288 -12.94 6.55 13.85
CA LEU A 288 -14.21 6.07 14.38
C LEU A 288 -14.46 6.55 15.81
N PRO A 289 -15.71 6.90 16.17
CA PRO A 289 -16.02 7.24 17.54
C PRO A 289 -15.96 6.01 18.46
N ASN A 290 -15.62 6.22 19.72
CA ASN A 290 -15.43 5.12 20.69
C ASN A 290 -16.66 4.20 20.81
N SER A 291 -17.87 4.74 20.61
CA SER A 291 -19.13 3.99 20.60
C SER A 291 -19.25 2.97 19.45
N GLN A 292 -18.34 2.96 18.49
CA GLN A 292 -18.32 2.02 17.37
C GLN A 292 -17.27 0.92 17.53
N ILE A 293 -16.40 0.98 18.54
CA ILE A 293 -15.37 -0.04 18.82
C ILE A 293 -15.96 -1.46 18.88
N PRO A 294 -17.10 -1.72 19.55
CA PRO A 294 -17.68 -3.07 19.60
C PRO A 294 -18.10 -3.66 18.26
N PHE A 295 -18.18 -2.84 17.21
CA PHE A 295 -18.69 -3.23 15.89
C PHE A 295 -17.62 -3.17 14.80
N VAL A 296 -16.37 -2.84 15.15
CA VAL A 296 -15.28 -2.70 14.17
C VAL A 296 -15.04 -4.01 13.42
N SER A 297 -15.05 -5.14 14.13
CA SER A 297 -14.89 -6.47 13.51
C SER A 297 -15.96 -6.69 12.42
N ASP A 298 -17.24 -6.50 12.76
CA ASP A 298 -18.34 -6.65 11.81
C ASP A 298 -18.18 -5.75 10.57
N TYR A 299 -17.85 -4.47 10.75
CA TYR A 299 -17.71 -3.57 9.60
C TYR A 299 -16.56 -3.97 8.67
N VAL A 300 -15.43 -4.42 9.23
CA VAL A 300 -14.28 -4.89 8.44
C VAL A 300 -14.63 -6.19 7.74
N ASN A 301 -15.22 -7.15 8.45
CA ASN A 301 -15.56 -8.47 7.92
C ASN A 301 -16.65 -8.38 6.85
N ILE A 302 -17.67 -7.55 7.04
CA ILE A 302 -18.70 -7.30 6.01
C ILE A 302 -18.07 -6.65 4.77
N ALA A 303 -17.18 -5.67 4.94
CA ALA A 303 -16.49 -5.06 3.80
C ALA A 303 -15.67 -6.11 3.02
N CYS A 304 -14.92 -6.97 3.71
CA CYS A 304 -14.10 -8.00 3.09
C CYS A 304 -14.95 -9.09 2.41
N ALA A 305 -16.03 -9.55 3.05
CA ALA A 305 -16.97 -10.50 2.47
C ALA A 305 -17.64 -9.95 1.18
N ILE A 306 -18.01 -8.67 1.18
CA ILE A 306 -18.56 -7.99 0.00
C ILE A 306 -17.49 -7.93 -1.12
N MET A 307 -16.24 -7.63 -0.75
CA MET A 307 -15.13 -7.61 -1.70
C MET A 307 -14.91 -8.98 -2.34
N ASN A 308 -14.85 -10.06 -1.54
CA ASN A 308 -14.71 -11.42 -2.08
C ASN A 308 -15.85 -11.80 -3.01
N LYS A 309 -17.09 -11.45 -2.66
CA LYS A 309 -18.27 -11.84 -3.44
C LYS A 309 -18.40 -11.07 -4.76
N TYR A 310 -18.05 -9.78 -4.78
CA TYR A 310 -18.47 -8.87 -5.85
C TYR A 310 -17.36 -8.09 -6.52
N TRP A 311 -16.17 -8.01 -5.93
CA TRP A 311 -15.08 -7.24 -6.53
C TRP A 311 -14.21 -8.17 -7.37
N PRO A 312 -13.68 -7.67 -8.50
CA PRO A 312 -12.72 -8.45 -9.25
C PRO A 312 -11.49 -8.72 -8.38
N GLU A 313 -10.87 -9.88 -8.58
CA GLU A 313 -9.59 -10.20 -7.94
C GLU A 313 -8.55 -9.11 -8.23
N LEU A 314 -7.53 -9.00 -7.37
CA LEU A 314 -6.50 -7.99 -7.55
C LEU A 314 -5.63 -8.30 -8.77
N ASN A 315 -5.32 -9.57 -8.97
CA ASN A 315 -4.54 -10.04 -10.10
C ASN A 315 -4.71 -11.56 -10.23
N THR A 316 -5.39 -12.02 -11.28
CA THR A 316 -5.47 -13.45 -11.62
C THR A 316 -4.17 -13.97 -12.23
N GLY A 317 -3.25 -13.08 -12.63
CA GLY A 317 -2.07 -13.44 -13.41
C GLY A 317 -2.43 -13.91 -14.81
N ASP A 318 -1.42 -13.97 -15.66
CA ASP A 318 -1.43 -14.79 -16.87
C ASP A 318 -0.37 -15.87 -16.64
N SER A 319 -0.70 -17.16 -16.80
CA SER A 319 0.19 -18.25 -16.37
C SER A 319 1.53 -18.17 -17.08
N GLU A 320 1.52 -17.93 -18.40
CA GLU A 320 2.74 -17.85 -19.21
C GLU A 320 3.60 -16.66 -18.79
N GLN A 321 3.02 -15.45 -18.72
CA GLN A 321 3.76 -14.25 -18.30
C GLN A 321 4.28 -14.36 -16.86
N ASP A 322 3.52 -14.99 -15.97
CA ASP A 322 3.89 -15.19 -14.58
C ASP A 322 5.04 -16.17 -14.44
N GLU A 323 5.02 -17.28 -15.18
CA GLU A 323 6.10 -18.27 -15.21
C GLU A 323 7.37 -17.70 -15.83
N GLN A 324 7.27 -16.95 -16.93
CA GLN A 324 8.40 -16.23 -17.53
C GLN A 324 9.00 -15.23 -16.54
N LEU A 325 8.14 -14.45 -15.86
CA LEU A 325 8.58 -13.49 -14.84
C LEU A 325 9.23 -14.18 -13.64
N ALA A 326 8.65 -15.28 -13.16
CA ALA A 326 9.22 -16.07 -12.06
C ALA A 326 10.60 -16.60 -12.42
N SER A 327 10.74 -17.20 -13.61
CA SER A 327 11.99 -17.75 -14.13
C SER A 327 13.06 -16.68 -14.22
N LYS A 328 12.73 -15.50 -14.77
CA LYS A 328 13.62 -14.34 -14.81
C LYS A 328 14.04 -13.91 -13.41
N MET A 329 13.10 -13.78 -12.48
CA MET A 329 13.37 -13.36 -11.10
C MET A 329 14.28 -14.35 -10.36
N LEU A 330 14.03 -15.67 -10.52
CA LEU A 330 14.84 -16.71 -9.92
C LEU A 330 16.24 -16.75 -10.52
N TYR A 331 16.37 -16.62 -11.84
CA TYR A 331 17.66 -16.52 -12.52
C TYR A 331 18.48 -15.34 -11.98
N LEU A 332 17.89 -14.14 -11.96
CA LEU A 332 18.53 -12.92 -11.45
C LEU A 332 18.86 -13.03 -9.95
N SER A 333 18.04 -13.74 -9.17
CA SER A 333 18.26 -13.86 -7.73
C SER A 333 19.55 -14.60 -7.36
N LYS A 334 20.03 -15.47 -8.26
CA LYS A 334 21.27 -16.24 -8.13
C LYS A 334 22.50 -15.48 -8.65
N GLN A 335 22.31 -14.32 -9.27
CA GLN A 335 23.40 -13.54 -9.82
C GLN A 335 24.02 -12.62 -8.78
N LYS A 336 25.33 -12.42 -8.90
CA LYS A 336 26.06 -11.34 -8.23
C LYS A 336 25.78 -10.01 -8.91
N ASN A 337 26.00 -8.91 -8.18
CA ASN A 337 25.97 -7.58 -8.76
C ASN A 337 27.39 -7.15 -9.10
N LEU A 338 27.83 -7.44 -10.33
CA LEU A 338 29.19 -7.16 -10.79
C LEU A 338 29.51 -5.66 -10.77
N LEU A 339 28.54 -4.80 -11.04
CA LEU A 339 28.75 -3.36 -10.93
C LEU A 339 28.97 -2.94 -9.48
N HIS A 340 28.20 -3.50 -8.53
CA HIS A 340 28.44 -3.26 -7.12
C HIS A 340 29.84 -3.71 -6.68
N GLU A 341 30.27 -4.91 -7.05
CA GLU A 341 31.63 -5.41 -6.75
C GLU A 341 32.70 -4.45 -7.29
N LYS A 342 32.59 -4.08 -8.58
CA LYS A 342 33.49 -3.12 -9.23
C LYS A 342 33.55 -1.76 -8.52
N ILE A 343 32.38 -1.17 -8.21
CA ILE A 343 32.31 0.14 -7.54
C ILE A 343 33.05 0.13 -6.20
N ILE A 344 32.96 -0.97 -5.44
CA ILE A 344 33.61 -1.09 -4.14
C ILE A 344 35.11 -1.41 -4.27
N GLU A 345 35.47 -2.36 -5.13
CA GLU A 345 36.86 -2.81 -5.34
C GLU A 345 37.75 -1.70 -5.90
N GLU A 346 37.24 -0.96 -6.88
CA GLU A 346 37.95 0.18 -7.48
C GLU A 346 37.78 1.48 -6.67
N GLY A 347 36.96 1.46 -5.60
CA GLY A 347 36.74 2.61 -4.72
C GLY A 347 36.06 3.80 -5.41
N LEU A 348 35.21 3.53 -6.40
CA LEU A 348 34.49 4.55 -7.19
C LEU A 348 33.41 5.28 -6.35
N ASP A 349 33.04 4.71 -5.20
CA ASP A 349 32.17 5.31 -4.20
C ASP A 349 32.90 6.31 -3.28
N LYS A 350 34.23 6.26 -3.23
CA LYS A 350 35.06 7.11 -2.36
C LYS A 350 35.17 8.53 -2.91
N ARG A 351 35.43 9.49 -2.02
CA ARG A 351 35.63 10.91 -2.37
C ARG A 351 36.83 11.15 -3.29
N SER A 352 37.80 10.25 -3.28
CA SER A 352 39.01 10.32 -4.12
C SER A 352 38.74 10.09 -5.60
N CYS A 353 37.62 9.47 -5.96
CA CYS A 353 37.26 9.25 -7.36
C CYS A 353 36.88 10.57 -8.02
N LYS A 354 37.57 10.90 -9.12
CA LYS A 354 37.30 12.11 -9.91
C LYS A 354 36.10 11.86 -10.81
N TRP A 355 34.96 12.36 -10.38
CA TRP A 355 33.72 12.38 -11.14
C TRP A 355 33.55 13.75 -11.80
N GLN A 356 33.44 13.78 -13.12
CA GLN A 356 33.13 14.99 -13.87
C GLN A 356 31.63 15.20 -13.90
N LYS A 357 31.19 16.42 -13.60
CA LYS A 357 29.77 16.78 -13.61
C LYS A 357 29.38 17.17 -15.04
N ILE A 358 28.31 16.58 -15.55
CA ILE A 358 27.75 16.91 -16.85
C ILE A 358 26.23 17.03 -16.76
N ASP A 359 25.64 17.74 -17.72
CA ASP A 359 24.20 17.62 -17.95
C ASP A 359 23.90 16.28 -18.63
N ALA A 360 22.85 15.60 -18.20
CA ALA A 360 22.37 14.34 -18.77
C ALA A 360 22.00 14.45 -20.26
N SER A 361 21.66 15.64 -20.75
CA SER A 361 21.49 15.89 -22.20
C SER A 361 22.79 15.63 -22.97
N SER A 362 23.93 15.92 -22.33
CA SER A 362 25.29 15.75 -22.86
C SER A 362 25.89 14.38 -22.54
N ALA A 363 25.15 13.50 -21.84
CA ALA A 363 25.62 12.16 -21.53
C ALA A 363 25.79 11.34 -22.83
N PRO A 364 26.95 10.70 -23.05
CA PRO A 364 27.23 9.96 -24.28
C PRO A 364 26.23 8.81 -24.48
N SER A 365 25.70 8.70 -25.71
CA SER A 365 24.88 7.63 -26.31
C SER A 365 24.07 6.70 -25.39
N PHE A 366 23.42 7.21 -24.34
CA PHE A 366 22.56 6.37 -23.49
C PHE A 366 21.41 5.79 -24.33
N PRO A 367 21.10 4.48 -24.22
CA PRO A 367 20.11 3.84 -25.07
C PRO A 367 18.72 4.43 -24.85
N ARG A 368 17.99 4.65 -25.95
CA ARG A 368 16.58 5.03 -25.89
C ARG A 368 15.77 3.79 -25.54
N LEU A 369 15.04 3.85 -24.43
CA LEU A 369 14.29 2.72 -23.89
C LEU A 369 12.79 2.93 -24.09
N SER A 370 12.04 1.84 -24.22
CA SER A 370 10.59 1.84 -24.08
C SER A 370 10.17 1.71 -22.61
N GLU A 371 8.91 2.01 -22.30
CA GLU A 371 8.36 1.75 -20.97
C GLU A 371 8.43 0.25 -20.61
N GLU A 372 8.29 -0.62 -21.61
CA GLU A 372 8.39 -2.06 -21.45
C GLU A 372 9.82 -2.51 -21.09
N ASP A 373 10.85 -1.91 -21.69
CA ASP A 373 12.24 -2.18 -21.35
C ASP A 373 12.52 -1.85 -19.87
N ILE A 374 12.03 -0.70 -19.41
CA ILE A 374 12.19 -0.30 -18.01
C ILE A 374 11.33 -1.16 -17.08
N ARG A 375 10.13 -1.58 -17.50
CA ARG A 375 9.31 -2.54 -16.77
C ARG A 375 10.02 -3.89 -16.63
N ASN A 376 10.73 -4.30 -17.67
CA ASN A 376 11.55 -5.51 -17.69
C ASN A 376 12.75 -5.40 -16.75
N ILE A 377 13.41 -4.24 -16.67
CA ILE A 377 14.50 -3.96 -15.73
C ILE A 377 13.99 -3.92 -14.28
N THR A 378 12.88 -3.23 -14.03
CA THR A 378 12.33 -3.02 -12.67
C THR A 378 11.61 -4.24 -12.10
N VAL A 379 11.16 -5.14 -12.98
CA VAL A 379 10.34 -6.31 -12.63
C VAL A 379 9.05 -5.87 -11.91
N GLY A 380 8.52 -4.69 -12.27
CA GLY A 380 7.28 -4.16 -11.70
C GLY A 380 7.04 -2.66 -11.92
N VAL A 381 5.77 -2.28 -11.95
CA VAL A 381 5.34 -0.91 -12.31
C VAL A 381 5.52 0.13 -11.18
N TYR A 382 5.77 -0.30 -9.94
CA TYR A 382 5.80 0.63 -8.80
C TYR A 382 6.95 1.64 -8.91
N GLN A 383 8.16 1.16 -9.19
CA GLN A 383 9.33 2.05 -9.33
C GLN A 383 9.17 2.99 -10.52
N LEU A 384 8.61 2.49 -11.63
CA LEU A 384 8.34 3.27 -12.83
C LEU A 384 7.36 4.42 -12.57
N LYS A 385 6.26 4.16 -11.84
CA LYS A 385 5.29 5.21 -11.44
C LYS A 385 5.89 6.32 -10.58
N LEU A 386 6.99 6.03 -9.87
CA LEU A 386 7.67 7.01 -9.02
C LEU A 386 8.78 7.77 -9.74
N ALA A 387 9.24 7.27 -10.89
CA ALA A 387 10.36 7.85 -11.61
C ALA A 387 10.17 9.33 -11.94
N PRO A 388 9.02 9.79 -12.50
CA PRO A 388 8.83 11.21 -12.80
C PRO A 388 8.94 12.11 -11.55
N SER A 389 8.43 11.66 -10.40
CA SER A 389 8.49 12.46 -9.17
C SER A 389 9.91 12.62 -8.63
N TYR A 390 10.74 11.56 -8.69
CA TYR A 390 12.15 11.63 -8.34
C TYR A 390 12.94 12.46 -9.35
N THR A 391 12.63 12.33 -10.63
CA THR A 391 13.28 13.10 -11.69
C THR A 391 13.03 14.59 -11.50
N ARG A 392 11.79 15.01 -11.21
CA ARG A 392 11.45 16.43 -11.01
C ARG A 392 12.23 17.08 -9.87
N GLU A 393 12.46 16.37 -8.77
CA GLU A 393 13.26 16.88 -7.63
C GLU A 393 14.75 17.02 -7.98
N HIS A 394 15.19 16.37 -9.07
CA HIS A 394 16.58 16.33 -9.50
C HIS A 394 16.87 17.24 -10.71
N LEU A 395 15.84 17.89 -11.26
CA LEU A 395 16.02 18.92 -12.28
C LEU A 395 16.30 20.27 -11.60
N ASP A 396 17.25 21.02 -12.14
CA ASP A 396 17.45 22.42 -11.75
C ASP A 396 16.40 23.36 -12.39
N ASP A 397 16.48 24.65 -12.07
CA ASP A 397 15.55 25.68 -12.57
C ASP A 397 15.63 25.85 -14.10
N ASP A 398 16.77 25.51 -14.70
CA ASP A 398 17.01 25.55 -16.15
C ASP A 398 16.59 24.23 -16.84
N GLY A 399 16.13 23.24 -16.08
CA GLY A 399 15.70 21.93 -16.58
C GLY A 399 16.84 20.96 -16.89
N ASN A 400 18.06 21.25 -16.43
CA ASN A 400 19.19 20.32 -16.56
C ASN A 400 19.07 19.21 -15.53
N TYR A 401 19.52 18.01 -15.89
CA TYR A 401 19.55 16.87 -14.99
C TYR A 401 21.00 16.49 -14.71
N GLU A 402 21.46 16.73 -13.49
CA GLU A 402 22.86 16.55 -13.15
C GLU A 402 23.25 15.07 -13.02
N VAL A 403 24.17 14.62 -13.87
CA VAL A 403 24.84 13.33 -13.76
C VAL A 403 26.35 13.50 -13.72
N PHE A 404 27.04 12.42 -13.38
CA PHE A 404 28.47 12.37 -13.23
C PHE A 404 29.04 11.26 -14.11
N THR A 405 30.08 11.56 -14.87
CA THR A 405 30.88 10.61 -15.65
C THR A 405 32.28 10.46 -15.05
N CYS A 406 32.98 9.39 -15.39
CA CYS A 406 34.37 9.20 -15.00
C CYS A 406 35.21 8.88 -16.23
N ASP A 407 36.35 9.56 -16.38
CA ASP A 407 37.24 9.42 -17.55
C ASP A 407 37.87 8.02 -17.67
N HIS A 408 37.88 7.25 -16.57
CA HIS A 408 38.51 5.94 -16.50
C HIS A 408 37.57 4.78 -16.85
N GLU A 409 36.27 5.04 -17.02
CA GLU A 409 35.29 3.99 -17.31
C GLU A 409 34.21 4.50 -18.27
N GLU A 410 34.31 4.09 -19.54
CA GLU A 410 33.30 4.41 -20.55
C GLU A 410 31.93 3.84 -20.17
N ASN A 411 30.85 4.51 -20.58
CA ASN A 411 29.47 4.06 -20.40
C ASN A 411 29.08 3.76 -18.93
N LEU A 412 29.70 4.42 -17.96
CA LEU A 412 29.32 4.41 -16.56
C LEU A 412 28.86 5.80 -16.12
N LEU A 413 27.60 5.89 -15.70
CA LEU A 413 27.01 7.11 -15.15
C LEU A 413 26.80 6.97 -13.64
N CYS A 414 27.03 8.06 -12.93
CA CYS A 414 26.70 8.23 -11.53
C CYS A 414 25.71 9.39 -11.35
N ALA A 415 24.77 9.28 -10.42
CA ALA A 415 23.89 10.37 -10.01
C ALA A 415 23.74 10.39 -8.48
N LYS A 416 23.38 11.55 -7.94
CA LYS A 416 23.11 11.75 -6.51
C LYS A 416 21.63 12.06 -6.31
N ILE A 417 20.85 11.07 -5.91
CA ILE A 417 19.39 11.21 -5.82
C ILE A 417 18.95 11.43 -4.39
N GLN A 418 18.18 12.50 -4.17
CA GLN A 418 17.63 12.87 -2.88
C GLN A 418 16.63 11.84 -2.35
N SER A 419 16.68 11.54 -1.06
CA SER A 419 15.71 10.65 -0.42
C SER A 419 14.38 11.37 -0.20
N ARG A 420 13.31 10.85 -0.80
CA ARG A 420 11.93 11.34 -0.57
C ARG A 420 11.45 11.27 0.89
N HIS A 421 12.17 10.54 1.75
CA HIS A 421 11.77 10.27 3.13
C HIS A 421 12.60 11.03 4.17
N ILE A 422 13.80 11.48 3.81
CA ILE A 422 14.77 12.05 4.75
C ILE A 422 15.53 13.14 4.02
N SER A 423 15.29 14.40 4.37
CA SER A 423 15.92 15.56 3.71
C SER A 423 17.44 15.57 3.78
N SER A 424 18.03 15.10 4.88
CA SER A 424 19.49 15.04 5.05
C SER A 424 20.18 13.91 4.30
N LYS A 425 19.44 13.05 3.58
CA LYS A 425 19.98 11.84 2.98
C LYS A 425 19.87 11.85 1.47
N CYS A 426 21.03 11.77 0.81
CA CYS A 426 21.15 11.58 -0.62
C CYS A 426 21.83 10.23 -0.91
N TYR A 427 21.45 9.56 -1.99
CA TYR A 427 22.03 8.27 -2.38
C TYR A 427 22.79 8.42 -3.69
N ARG A 428 24.02 7.89 -3.73
CA ARG A 428 24.69 7.67 -5.02
C ARG A 428 24.08 6.46 -5.73
N VAL A 429 23.93 6.63 -7.04
CA VAL A 429 23.37 5.68 -7.99
C VAL A 429 24.35 5.55 -9.12
N TRP A 430 24.64 4.33 -9.55
CA TRP A 430 25.46 4.01 -10.71
C TRP A 430 24.68 3.19 -11.70
N VAL A 431 24.83 3.50 -12.98
CA VAL A 431 24.24 2.78 -14.10
C VAL A 431 25.31 2.57 -15.15
N LYS A 432 25.54 1.30 -15.50
CA LYS A 432 26.39 0.88 -16.61
C LYS A 432 25.50 0.51 -17.79
N TYR A 433 25.87 0.94 -18.99
CA TYR A 433 25.10 0.71 -20.21
C TYR A 433 26.01 0.38 -21.39
N ASP A 434 25.41 -0.04 -22.48
CA ASP A 434 25.99 -0.11 -23.81
C ASP A 434 25.08 0.64 -24.80
N ASP A 435 25.38 0.59 -26.09
CA ASP A 435 24.65 1.33 -27.12
C ASP A 435 23.17 0.96 -27.23
N ILE A 436 22.77 -0.20 -26.72
CA ILE A 436 21.41 -0.75 -26.89
C ILE A 436 20.67 -0.98 -25.57
N SER A 437 21.37 -1.08 -24.44
CA SER A 437 20.79 -1.58 -23.20
C SER A 437 21.48 -1.08 -21.92
N VAL A 438 20.74 -1.18 -20.81
CA VAL A 438 21.31 -1.01 -19.47
C VAL A 438 21.79 -2.36 -18.96
N VAL A 439 23.11 -2.49 -18.77
CA VAL A 439 23.77 -3.77 -18.43
C VAL A 439 24.05 -3.94 -16.94
N GLY A 440 23.99 -2.88 -16.15
CA GLY A 440 24.21 -2.97 -14.70
C GLY A 440 23.77 -1.74 -13.92
N TRP A 441 23.44 -1.94 -12.64
CA TRP A 441 23.08 -0.84 -11.74
C TRP A 441 23.48 -1.13 -10.29
N TYR A 442 23.76 -0.06 -9.56
CA TYR A 442 23.99 -0.11 -8.12
C TYR A 442 23.50 1.17 -7.47
N CYS A 443 22.95 1.09 -6.26
CA CYS A 443 22.58 2.26 -5.47
C CYS A 443 22.90 2.02 -4.01
N GLN A 444 23.36 3.05 -3.30
CA GLN A 444 23.69 2.97 -1.88
C GLN A 444 22.46 2.86 -0.96
N CYS A 445 21.24 2.86 -1.51
CA CYS A 445 20.04 2.68 -0.69
C CYS A 445 19.95 1.25 -0.14
N LYS A 446 19.13 1.05 0.88
CA LYS A 446 19.05 -0.23 1.62
C LYS A 446 18.86 -1.48 0.75
N ALA A 447 18.16 -1.35 -0.37
CA ALA A 447 17.88 -2.44 -1.31
C ALA A 447 18.58 -2.28 -2.68
N GLY A 448 19.53 -1.35 -2.79
CA GLY A 448 20.12 -0.93 -4.07
C GLY A 448 21.23 -1.83 -4.60
N SER A 449 21.66 -2.84 -3.83
CA SER A 449 22.60 -3.88 -4.25
C SER A 449 21.95 -4.99 -5.07
N ARG A 450 20.62 -5.11 -5.07
CA ARG A 450 19.90 -6.20 -5.77
C ARG A 450 20.04 -6.13 -7.29
N VAL A 451 19.99 -7.30 -7.90
CA VAL A 451 19.90 -7.52 -9.35
C VAL A 451 18.47 -7.88 -9.76
N VAL A 452 17.66 -8.43 -8.84
CA VAL A 452 16.23 -8.63 -9.11
C VAL A 452 15.50 -7.28 -9.02
N GLY A 453 15.24 -6.67 -10.17
CA GLY A 453 14.65 -5.35 -10.23
C GLY A 453 15.57 -4.24 -9.74
N THR A 454 15.12 -3.00 -9.84
CA THR A 454 15.88 -1.81 -9.40
C THR A 454 15.19 -1.10 -8.25
N CYS A 455 15.90 -0.27 -7.48
CA CYS A 455 15.26 0.66 -6.55
C CYS A 455 14.68 1.87 -7.31
N SER A 456 13.82 2.66 -6.68
CA SER A 456 13.23 3.85 -7.33
C SER A 456 14.27 4.89 -7.76
N HIS A 457 15.40 5.00 -7.08
CA HIS A 457 16.47 5.93 -7.46
C HIS A 457 17.11 5.52 -8.80
N VAL A 458 17.52 4.25 -8.92
CA VAL A 458 18.05 3.70 -10.18
C VAL A 458 17.03 3.86 -11.30
N THR A 459 15.76 3.53 -11.04
CA THR A 459 14.70 3.68 -12.04
C THR A 459 14.50 5.11 -12.49
N ALA A 460 14.56 6.09 -11.58
CA ALA A 460 14.42 7.50 -11.95
C ALA A 460 15.51 7.96 -12.94
N LEU A 461 16.76 7.54 -12.69
CA LEU A 461 17.88 7.84 -13.58
C LEU A 461 17.71 7.17 -14.97
N ILE A 462 17.45 5.86 -14.99
CA ILE A 462 17.23 5.10 -16.24
C ILE A 462 16.04 5.65 -17.02
N TRP A 463 14.95 5.96 -16.32
CA TRP A 463 13.73 6.47 -16.93
C TRP A 463 13.92 7.85 -17.54
N TYR A 464 14.57 8.78 -16.85
CA TYR A 464 14.83 10.09 -17.42
C TYR A 464 15.76 10.00 -18.65
N LEU A 465 16.87 9.25 -18.53
CA LEU A 465 17.84 9.12 -19.62
C LEU A 465 17.28 8.36 -20.83
N GLY A 466 16.46 7.33 -20.62
CA GLY A 466 15.93 6.47 -21.69
C GLY A 466 14.61 6.95 -22.31
N ILE A 467 13.76 7.65 -21.54
CA ILE A 467 12.42 8.09 -21.96
C ILE A 467 12.20 9.58 -21.69
N GLY A 468 12.41 10.01 -20.43
CA GLY A 468 11.94 11.29 -19.93
C GLY A 468 12.49 12.49 -20.70
N LYS A 469 13.79 12.50 -21.02
CA LYS A 469 14.42 13.60 -21.77
C LYS A 469 13.94 13.74 -23.22
N TYR A 470 13.22 12.75 -23.75
CA TYR A 470 12.69 12.73 -25.12
C TYR A 470 11.17 12.96 -25.18
N THR A 471 10.53 13.18 -24.02
CA THR A 471 9.08 13.22 -23.90
C THR A 471 8.66 14.60 -23.41
N ASP A 472 7.74 15.25 -24.12
CA ASP A 472 7.14 16.49 -23.65
C ASP A 472 6.18 16.22 -22.48
N ASN A 473 5.99 17.21 -21.60
CA ASN A 473 5.01 17.16 -20.51
C ASN A 473 5.19 15.99 -19.51
N ILE A 474 6.41 15.52 -19.30
CA ILE A 474 6.73 14.41 -18.36
C ILE A 474 6.27 14.61 -16.92
N PHE A 475 5.91 15.84 -16.52
CA PHE A 475 5.45 16.19 -15.18
C PHE A 475 3.97 16.58 -15.11
N GLU A 476 3.15 16.31 -16.13
CA GLU A 476 1.72 16.68 -16.14
C GLU A 476 0.98 16.18 -14.89
N ASN A 477 1.33 14.98 -14.41
CA ASN A 477 0.77 14.39 -13.20
C ASN A 477 1.47 14.80 -11.90
N CYS A 478 2.57 15.55 -11.99
CA CYS A 478 3.37 16.04 -10.88
C CYS A 478 3.04 17.51 -10.62
N ARG A 479 1.88 17.77 -10.02
CA ARG A 479 1.49 19.12 -9.58
C ARG A 479 2.40 19.61 -8.47
N ASP A 480 2.88 20.83 -8.59
CA ASP A 480 3.57 21.52 -7.49
C ASP A 480 2.53 22.16 -6.56
N TRP A 481 2.46 21.63 -5.34
CA TRP A 481 1.57 22.12 -4.30
C TRP A 481 2.24 23.16 -3.39
N SER A 482 3.57 23.29 -3.44
CA SER A 482 4.32 24.20 -2.56
C SER A 482 3.93 25.65 -2.78
N LYS A 483 3.68 26.06 -4.04
CA LYS A 483 3.20 27.40 -4.41
C LYS A 483 1.86 27.83 -3.79
N TYR A 484 1.08 26.90 -3.26
CA TYR A 484 -0.21 27.21 -2.61
C TYR A 484 -0.10 27.26 -1.09
N LEU A 485 1.10 27.11 -0.54
CA LEU A 485 1.38 27.11 0.89
C LEU A 485 2.43 28.18 1.21
N LEU A 486 2.23 28.86 2.34
CA LEU A 486 3.23 29.78 2.88
C LEU A 486 4.28 28.99 3.66
N ASP A 487 5.57 29.27 3.43
CA ASP A 487 6.66 28.74 4.24
C ASP A 487 7.00 29.74 5.35
N ALA A 488 6.71 29.37 6.60
CA ALA A 488 6.98 30.23 7.75
C ALA A 488 8.48 30.50 7.99
N ARG A 489 9.38 29.79 7.29
CA ARG A 489 10.83 30.07 7.29
C ARG A 489 11.21 31.26 6.43
N ASN A 490 10.33 31.68 5.52
CA ASN A 490 10.52 32.86 4.69
C ASN A 490 10.19 34.11 5.50
N LEU A 491 11.06 34.42 6.46
CA LEU A 491 11.01 35.65 7.22
C LEU A 491 11.61 36.78 6.37
N PRO A 492 11.05 38.00 6.41
CA PRO A 492 11.73 39.16 5.85
C PRO A 492 13.06 39.36 6.57
N ASP A 493 14.08 39.79 5.82
CA ASP A 493 15.37 40.14 6.42
C ASP A 493 15.17 41.21 7.51
N PRO A 494 15.83 41.09 8.67
CA PRO A 494 15.73 42.11 9.71
C PRO A 494 16.24 43.43 9.14
N VAL A 495 15.43 44.48 9.28
CA VAL A 495 15.79 45.85 8.90
C VAL A 495 17.06 46.21 9.67
N THR A 496 18.19 46.32 8.97
CA THR A 496 19.38 46.95 9.51
C THR A 496 19.04 48.43 9.71
N VAL A 497 18.84 48.82 10.96
CA VAL A 497 18.87 50.24 11.32
C VAL A 497 20.34 50.63 11.23
N ASP A 498 20.71 51.43 10.23
CA ASP A 498 22.01 52.09 10.18
C ASP A 498 22.09 53.01 11.40
N GLU A 499 22.76 52.55 12.45
CA GLU A 499 23.30 53.43 13.49
C GLU A 499 24.59 54.07 12.95
N SER A 500 24.43 55.00 12.01
CA SER A 500 25.46 55.99 11.70
C SER A 500 24.78 57.35 11.51
N ASP A 501 24.72 58.11 12.60
CA ASP A 501 25.06 59.54 12.66
C ASP A 501 24.50 60.10 13.97
N ASN A 502 25.35 60.18 15.00
CA ASN A 502 25.26 61.18 16.06
C ASN A 502 26.57 61.23 16.87
N GLU A 503 27.57 61.85 16.26
CA GLU A 503 28.72 62.55 16.87
C GLU A 503 28.82 63.85 16.04
N GLU A 504 28.82 65.09 16.52
CA GLU A 504 28.96 65.76 17.81
C GLU A 504 28.37 67.18 17.60
N ALA A 505 27.96 67.87 18.67
CA ALA A 505 28.44 69.23 18.99
C ALA A 505 27.77 69.76 20.25
N ASN A 506 28.62 70.04 21.25
CA ASN A 506 28.40 71.03 22.30
C ASN A 506 28.07 72.41 21.69
N ASP A 507 27.28 73.20 22.42
CA ASP A 507 27.52 74.62 22.78
C ASP A 507 26.38 75.03 23.74
N GLU A 508 26.66 75.14 25.04
CA GLU A 508 26.83 76.41 25.79
C GLU A 508 25.65 77.39 25.67
N GLU A 509 24.72 77.37 26.65
CA GLU A 509 24.60 78.34 27.76
C GLU A 509 23.53 77.89 28.78
#